data_AF-A0A519VT44-F1
#
_entry.id   AF-A0A519VT44-F1
#
_cell.length_a   1.000
_cell.length_b   1.000
_cell.length_c   1.000
_cell.angle_alpha   90.00
_cell.angle_beta   90.00
_cell.angle_gamma   90.00
#
_symmetry.space_group_name_H-M   'P 1'
#
loop_
_entity.id
_entity.type
_entity.pdbx_description
1 polymer ?
#
loop_
_entity_poly.entity_id
_entity_poly.type
_entity_poly.pdbx_seq_one_letter_code
_entity_poly.pdbx_strand_id
1 'polypeptide(L)'
;NLYGDVPLILTSDYEVNSKIGRTSRVNVYKQIESDLTQADLVLDNTYVAANTTKSSTDRLRPNKATVNALQARVYLYQKKYSEAEVAATKVIEQSTTYSFSSLDNVFLANSSETIWALQPVTTSLNTWEGFLFILPSDGPNYDKPFFLSPSLMDSFEPGDNRKNAWVGSVTINDGTDDITYSYPAKYKTDYIDGSKDIKEYTIVFRLAEQYLIRAEAKNEQGNTGGAAEDLNALRNRSRADMTFDVQNPLPAISSTLSKDQMSDVIMHERRVELFTEWGHRWFDLKRSPTLDAVMAPATAIKGGIWANYKALYPIPLSDILLNPAITQNPGYSN
;
A
#
# COMPACT_ATOMS: atom_id res chain seq x y z
N ASN A 1 12.32 -1.79 -6.88
CA ASN A 1 11.04 -1.67 -7.62
C ASN A 1 10.78 -0.35 -8.30
N LEU A 2 11.36 0.78 -7.88
CA LEU A 2 11.17 2.07 -8.57
C LEU A 2 12.24 2.31 -9.66
N TYR A 3 13.51 2.14 -9.31
CA TYR A 3 14.64 2.50 -10.17
C TYR A 3 15.24 1.37 -11.02
N GLY A 4 14.71 0.15 -10.89
CA GLY A 4 15.32 -1.03 -11.51
C GLY A 4 16.56 -1.47 -10.73
N ASP A 5 17.70 -1.55 -11.40
CA ASP A 5 19.00 -1.86 -10.81
C ASP A 5 19.48 -0.71 -9.92
N VAL A 6 20.09 -1.02 -8.78
CA VAL A 6 20.53 -0.01 -7.79
C VAL A 6 21.87 -0.40 -7.18
N PRO A 7 22.69 0.54 -6.72
CA PRO A 7 23.87 0.22 -5.91
C PRO A 7 23.46 -0.62 -4.69
N LEU A 8 24.15 -1.76 -4.49
CA LEU A 8 23.90 -2.65 -3.35
C LEU A 8 24.97 -2.40 -2.28
N ILE A 9 24.62 -1.58 -1.30
CA ILE A 9 25.52 -1.15 -0.23
C ILE A 9 25.36 -2.07 0.99
N LEU A 10 26.40 -2.85 1.30
CA LEU A 10 26.36 -3.87 2.37
C LEU A 10 27.37 -3.61 3.50
N THR A 11 28.09 -2.50 3.43
CA THR A 11 29.09 -2.13 4.45
C THR A 11 28.95 -0.65 4.80
N SER A 12 29.54 -0.23 5.91
CA SER A 12 29.60 1.18 6.31
C SER A 12 30.79 1.95 5.72
N ASP A 13 31.62 1.31 4.88
CA ASP A 13 32.82 1.94 4.32
C ASP A 13 32.45 2.89 3.16
N TYR A 14 32.55 4.20 3.39
CA TYR A 14 32.17 5.21 2.41
C TYR A 14 33.10 5.24 1.17
N GLU A 15 34.37 4.84 1.31
CA GLU A 15 35.33 4.85 0.19
C GLU A 15 35.06 3.72 -0.79
N VAL A 16 34.58 2.59 -0.26
CA VAL A 16 34.05 1.48 -1.05
C VAL A 16 32.70 1.87 -1.65
N ASN A 17 31.77 2.33 -0.80
CA ASN A 17 30.38 2.60 -1.19
C ASN A 17 30.24 3.69 -2.26
N SER A 18 31.08 4.73 -2.22
CA SER A 18 31.08 5.83 -3.20
C SER A 18 31.43 5.39 -4.63
N LYS A 19 31.96 4.18 -4.81
CA LYS A 19 32.39 3.62 -6.10
C LYS A 19 31.52 2.47 -6.59
N ILE A 20 30.54 2.03 -5.79
CA ILE A 20 29.69 0.89 -6.14
C ILE A 20 28.74 1.28 -7.28
N GLY A 21 28.84 0.58 -8.40
CA GLY A 21 27.92 0.70 -9.52
C GLY A 21 26.57 0.01 -9.26
N ARG A 22 25.69 0.04 -10.26
CA ARG A 22 24.35 -0.56 -10.14
C ARG A 22 24.43 -2.09 -10.10
N THR A 23 23.78 -2.68 -9.12
CA THR A 23 23.58 -4.12 -9.01
C THR A 23 22.23 -4.51 -9.58
N SER A 24 22.18 -5.64 -10.29
CA SER A 24 20.95 -6.12 -10.91
C SER A 24 19.83 -6.28 -9.89
N ARG A 25 18.60 -5.95 -10.28
CA ARG A 25 17.40 -6.14 -9.45
C ARG A 25 17.33 -7.56 -8.87
N VAL A 26 17.69 -8.59 -9.65
CA VAL A 26 17.68 -9.98 -9.20
C VAL A 26 18.63 -10.20 -8.01
N ASN A 27 19.84 -9.66 -8.06
CA ASN A 27 20.79 -9.79 -6.96
C ASN A 27 20.41 -8.94 -5.74
N VAL A 28 19.80 -7.77 -5.95
CA VAL A 28 19.22 -6.97 -4.86
C VAL A 28 18.12 -7.76 -4.14
N TYR A 29 17.24 -8.44 -4.88
CA TYR A 29 16.20 -9.29 -4.30
C TYR A 29 16.76 -10.48 -3.53
N LYS A 30 17.84 -11.11 -4.01
CA LYS A 30 18.53 -12.17 -3.26
C LYS A 30 19.04 -11.67 -1.91
N GLN A 31 19.60 -10.45 -1.87
CA GLN A 31 20.03 -9.86 -0.60
C GLN A 31 18.83 -9.60 0.32
N ILE A 32 17.75 -9.00 -0.20
CA ILE A 32 16.52 -8.76 0.58
C ILE A 32 15.99 -10.06 1.19
N GLU A 33 15.95 -11.15 0.41
CA GLU A 33 15.52 -12.46 0.92
C GLU A 33 16.46 -13.01 2.00
N SER A 34 17.77 -12.85 1.82
CA SER A 34 18.77 -13.24 2.83
C SER A 34 18.54 -12.48 4.14
N ASP A 35 18.40 -11.16 4.08
CA ASP A 35 18.21 -10.30 5.25
C ASP A 35 16.91 -10.65 5.98
N LEU A 36 15.81 -10.83 5.24
CA LEU A 36 14.52 -11.20 5.82
C LEU A 36 14.55 -12.60 6.43
N THR A 37 15.25 -13.55 5.82
CA THR A 37 15.39 -14.91 6.36
C THR A 37 16.17 -14.88 7.68
N GLN A 38 17.26 -14.11 7.75
CA GLN A 38 18.01 -13.93 8.99
C GLN A 38 17.16 -13.24 10.07
N ALA A 39 16.40 -12.20 9.71
CA ALA A 39 15.51 -11.50 10.63
C ALA A 39 14.40 -12.41 11.19
N ASP A 40 13.80 -13.28 10.36
CA ASP A 40 12.79 -14.27 10.80
C ASP A 40 13.39 -15.28 11.79
N LEU A 41 14.70 -15.57 11.73
CA LEU A 41 15.35 -16.46 12.69
C LEU A 41 15.58 -15.82 14.06
N VAL A 42 15.86 -14.51 14.11
CA VAL A 42 16.32 -13.85 15.34
C VAL A 42 15.26 -13.01 16.06
N LEU A 43 14.21 -12.57 15.37
CA LEU A 43 13.13 -11.79 15.98
C LEU A 43 12.02 -12.68 16.55
N ASP A 44 11.31 -12.18 17.56
CA ASP A 44 10.06 -12.76 18.05
C ASP A 44 8.84 -11.88 17.70
N ASN A 45 7.64 -12.30 18.09
CA ASN A 45 6.40 -11.56 17.82
C ASN A 45 6.11 -10.46 18.86
N THR A 46 6.99 -10.24 19.85
CA THR A 46 6.76 -9.25 20.90
C THR A 46 6.99 -7.84 20.35
N TYR A 47 6.00 -6.97 20.52
CA TYR A 47 6.20 -5.54 20.34
C TYR A 47 6.95 -4.99 21.54
N VAL A 48 8.00 -4.21 21.28
CA VAL A 48 8.87 -3.63 22.31
C VAL A 48 8.81 -2.11 22.29
N ALA A 49 8.90 -1.50 23.48
CA ALA A 49 8.90 -0.07 23.67
C ALA A 49 10.18 0.59 23.14
N ALA A 50 10.25 1.92 23.20
CA ALA A 50 11.39 2.69 22.68
C ALA A 50 12.75 2.23 23.26
N ASN A 51 12.77 1.81 24.53
CA ASN A 51 13.94 1.34 25.25
C ASN A 51 14.32 -0.13 24.96
N THR A 52 13.60 -0.83 24.09
CA THR A 52 13.83 -2.23 23.65
C THR A 52 13.79 -3.31 24.74
N THR A 53 13.52 -2.95 26.00
CA THR A 53 13.58 -3.88 27.14
C THR A 53 12.21 -4.19 27.73
N LYS A 54 11.19 -3.41 27.39
CA LYS A 54 9.82 -3.62 27.85
C LYS A 54 8.91 -3.93 26.68
N SER A 55 7.94 -4.82 26.89
CA SER A 55 6.85 -5.00 25.93
C SER A 55 6.04 -3.72 25.79
N SER A 56 5.52 -3.49 24.59
CA SER A 56 4.59 -2.40 24.29
C SER A 56 3.37 -2.96 23.58
N THR A 57 2.25 -2.25 23.68
CA THR A 57 1.08 -2.46 22.82
C THR A 57 1.21 -1.69 21.51
N ASP A 58 2.14 -0.75 21.43
CA ASP A 58 2.39 0.05 20.24
C ASP A 58 3.07 -0.76 19.14
N ARG A 59 2.54 -0.65 17.92
CA ARG A 59 3.01 -1.41 16.76
C ARG A 59 4.04 -0.63 15.94
N LEU A 60 4.99 0.02 16.65
CA LEU A 60 5.91 1.02 16.08
C LEU A 60 7.28 0.44 15.69
N ARG A 61 7.63 -0.72 16.24
CA ARG A 61 8.91 -1.40 15.96
C ARG A 61 8.65 -2.69 15.19
N PRO A 62 9.41 -2.94 14.11
CA PRO A 62 9.34 -4.20 13.41
C PRO A 62 9.60 -5.38 14.34
N ASN A 63 8.74 -6.38 14.27
CA ASN A 63 8.90 -7.67 14.94
C ASN A 63 8.88 -8.79 13.87
N LYS A 64 8.84 -10.06 14.32
CA LYS A 64 8.73 -11.21 13.41
C LYS A 64 7.51 -11.13 12.49
N ALA A 65 6.34 -10.69 12.96
CA ALA A 65 5.17 -10.53 12.09
C ALA A 65 5.42 -9.48 10.98
N THR A 66 6.14 -8.39 11.26
CA THR A 66 6.55 -7.42 10.23
C THR A 66 7.47 -8.05 9.18
N VAL A 67 8.42 -8.90 9.60
CA VAL A 67 9.29 -9.63 8.67
C VAL A 67 8.48 -10.54 7.76
N ASN A 68 7.56 -11.33 8.34
CA ASN A 68 6.72 -12.25 7.56
C ASN A 68 5.79 -11.51 6.59
N ALA A 69 5.25 -10.35 7.00
CA ALA A 69 4.46 -9.49 6.12
C ALA A 69 5.25 -8.95 4.92
N LEU A 70 6.50 -8.52 5.14
CA LEU A 70 7.38 -8.06 4.07
C LEU A 70 7.87 -9.23 3.20
N GLN A 71 8.17 -10.39 3.78
CA GLN A 71 8.49 -11.62 3.03
C GLN A 71 7.37 -11.98 2.07
N ALA A 72 6.11 -11.98 2.52
CA ALA A 72 4.96 -12.27 1.68
C ALA A 72 4.89 -11.32 0.46
N ARG A 73 5.08 -10.01 0.67
CA ARG A 73 5.13 -9.01 -0.41
C ARG A 73 6.31 -9.25 -1.36
N VAL A 74 7.50 -9.54 -0.82
CA VAL A 74 8.73 -9.79 -1.59
C VAL A 74 8.60 -11.05 -2.45
N TYR A 75 8.07 -12.13 -1.91
CA TYR A 75 7.82 -13.37 -2.63
C TYR A 75 6.77 -13.21 -3.71
N LEU A 76 5.66 -12.50 -3.41
CA LEU A 76 4.64 -12.20 -4.42
C LEU A 76 5.23 -11.43 -5.61
N TYR A 77 6.05 -10.41 -5.35
CA TYR A 77 6.67 -9.60 -6.41
C TYR A 77 7.71 -10.36 -7.24
N GLN A 78 8.20 -11.49 -6.73
CA GLN A 78 9.08 -12.40 -7.44
C GLN A 78 8.34 -13.61 -8.02
N LYS A 79 7.01 -13.64 -7.94
CA LYS A 79 6.16 -14.74 -8.40
C LYS A 79 6.44 -16.08 -7.69
N LYS A 80 7.00 -16.01 -6.48
CA LYS A 80 7.20 -17.14 -5.57
C LYS A 80 5.90 -17.36 -4.77
N TYR A 81 4.87 -17.83 -5.47
CA TYR A 81 3.50 -17.82 -4.95
C TYR A 81 3.31 -18.74 -3.74
N SER A 82 3.91 -19.93 -3.75
CA SER A 82 3.83 -20.85 -2.61
C SER A 82 4.46 -20.23 -1.35
N GLU A 83 5.62 -19.61 -1.48
CA GLU A 83 6.32 -18.94 -0.38
C GLU A 83 5.56 -17.69 0.10
N ALA A 84 4.93 -16.96 -0.83
CA ALA A 84 4.10 -15.80 -0.49
C ALA A 84 2.87 -16.22 0.35
N GLU A 85 2.20 -17.30 -0.04
CA GLU A 85 1.08 -17.86 0.73
C GLU A 85 1.51 -18.31 2.13
N VAL A 86 2.63 -19.03 2.25
CA VAL A 86 3.16 -19.47 3.54
C VAL A 86 3.50 -18.27 4.43
N ALA A 87 4.20 -17.27 3.90
CA ALA A 87 4.60 -16.09 4.67
C ALA A 87 3.39 -15.25 5.12
N ALA A 88 2.39 -15.03 4.24
CA ALA A 88 1.16 -14.34 4.60
C ALA A 88 0.37 -15.11 5.67
N THR A 89 0.30 -16.43 5.56
CA THR A 89 -0.41 -17.30 6.50
C THR A 89 0.16 -17.21 7.92
N LYS A 90 1.50 -17.15 8.06
CA LYS A 90 2.16 -16.96 9.38
C LYS A 90 1.69 -15.70 10.12
N VAL A 91 1.23 -14.67 9.41
CA VAL A 91 0.67 -13.45 10.03
C VAL A 91 -0.82 -13.61 10.28
N ILE A 92 -1.56 -14.14 9.31
CA ILE A 92 -3.02 -14.31 9.39
C ILE A 92 -3.42 -15.26 10.54
N GLU A 93 -2.63 -16.29 10.81
CA GLU A 93 -2.91 -17.26 11.89
C GLU A 93 -2.66 -16.70 13.30
N GLN A 94 -2.06 -15.51 13.44
CA GLN A 94 -1.88 -14.84 14.74
C GLN A 94 -3.16 -14.10 15.17
N SER A 95 -4.29 -14.81 15.16
CA SER A 95 -5.64 -14.26 15.39
C SER A 95 -5.89 -13.71 16.80
N THR A 96 -5.04 -14.07 17.77
CA THR A 96 -5.04 -13.47 19.11
C THR A 96 -4.46 -12.06 19.13
N THR A 97 -3.72 -11.67 18.08
CA THR A 97 -3.00 -10.40 17.99
C THR A 97 -3.56 -9.51 16.87
N TYR A 98 -3.87 -10.11 15.72
CA TYR A 98 -4.40 -9.38 14.57
C TYR A 98 -5.83 -9.81 14.26
N SER A 99 -6.68 -8.82 14.02
CA SER A 99 -8.05 -9.03 13.58
C SER A 99 -8.49 -7.85 12.71
N PHE A 100 -9.52 -8.06 11.90
CA PHE A 100 -10.13 -6.93 11.19
C PHE A 100 -10.79 -5.98 12.17
N SER A 101 -10.47 -4.70 12.02
CA SER A 101 -11.15 -3.61 12.72
C SER A 101 -12.33 -3.10 11.88
N SER A 102 -13.29 -2.44 12.52
CA SER A 102 -14.28 -1.62 11.80
C SER A 102 -13.57 -0.56 10.96
N LEU A 103 -14.19 -0.14 9.86
CA LEU A 103 -13.55 0.76 8.88
C LEU A 103 -13.04 2.07 9.51
N ASP A 104 -13.76 2.62 10.50
CA ASP A 104 -13.37 3.83 11.23
C ASP A 104 -12.17 3.64 12.16
N ASN A 105 -11.88 2.40 12.56
CA ASN A 105 -10.82 2.07 13.51
C ASN A 105 -9.56 1.55 12.81
N VAL A 106 -9.57 1.31 11.48
CA VAL A 106 -8.44 0.72 10.76
C VAL A 106 -7.17 1.57 10.88
N PHE A 107 -7.30 2.89 10.79
CA PHE A 107 -6.16 3.82 10.75
C PHE A 107 -5.83 4.48 12.11
N LEU A 108 -6.47 4.02 13.19
CA LEU A 108 -6.16 4.46 14.54
C LEU A 108 -4.89 3.78 15.08
N ALA A 109 -4.19 4.47 15.97
CA ALA A 109 -2.93 4.03 16.58
C ALA A 109 -3.03 2.65 17.26
N ASN A 110 -4.19 2.31 17.81
CA ASN A 110 -4.47 1.07 18.53
C ASN A 110 -5.20 0.01 17.68
N SER A 111 -5.27 0.18 16.35
CA SER A 111 -5.95 -0.76 15.47
C SER A 111 -5.43 -2.19 15.63
N SER A 112 -6.34 -3.15 15.75
CA SER A 112 -5.99 -4.58 15.76
C SER A 112 -5.54 -5.06 14.38
N GLU A 113 -5.73 -4.27 13.31
CA GLU A 113 -5.34 -4.64 11.96
C GLU A 113 -3.88 -4.31 11.65
N THR A 114 -3.27 -3.36 12.36
CA THR A 114 -1.92 -2.85 12.09
C THR A 114 -0.85 -3.90 12.37
N ILE A 115 0.07 -4.18 11.45
CA ILE A 115 1.26 -5.01 11.72
C ILE A 115 2.48 -4.13 12.01
N TRP A 116 2.56 -2.98 11.37
CA TRP A 116 3.59 -2.00 11.64
C TRP A 116 3.10 -0.61 11.25
N ALA A 117 3.39 0.39 12.08
CA ALA A 117 3.09 1.79 11.82
C ALA A 117 4.25 2.70 12.25
N LEU A 118 4.22 3.94 11.78
CA LEU A 118 5.15 5.01 12.15
C LEU A 118 4.43 6.03 13.02
N GLN A 119 5.07 6.40 14.13
CA GLN A 119 4.58 7.46 15.01
C GLN A 119 4.84 8.84 14.38
N PRO A 120 4.00 9.86 14.66
CA PRO A 120 4.30 11.23 14.28
C PRO A 120 5.59 11.71 14.95
N VAL A 121 6.35 12.48 14.19
CA VAL A 121 7.54 13.19 14.67
C VAL A 121 7.32 14.71 14.73
N THR A 122 6.20 15.18 14.15
CA THR A 122 5.78 16.58 14.15
C THR A 122 4.70 16.77 15.21
N THR A 123 4.84 17.78 16.07
CA THR A 123 3.95 18.00 17.22
C THR A 123 2.56 18.53 16.88
N SER A 124 2.31 18.87 15.61
CA SER A 124 1.06 19.46 15.14
C SER A 124 0.24 18.54 14.23
N LEU A 125 0.73 17.34 13.93
CA LEU A 125 0.11 16.41 12.98
C LEU A 125 0.11 14.99 13.55
N ASN A 126 -0.97 14.23 13.33
CA ASN A 126 -0.95 12.78 13.57
C ASN A 126 -0.25 12.04 12.42
N THR A 127 -0.55 12.40 11.18
CA THR A 127 0.00 11.79 9.97
C THR A 127 0.13 12.84 8.86
N TRP A 128 1.05 12.60 7.92
CA TRP A 128 1.15 13.44 6.72
C TRP A 128 0.00 13.16 5.76
N GLU A 129 -0.56 11.96 5.77
CA GLU A 129 -1.70 11.59 4.95
C GLU A 129 -2.95 12.38 5.32
N GLY A 130 -3.27 12.51 6.61
CA GLY A 130 -4.36 13.36 7.08
C GLY A 130 -4.18 14.82 6.64
N PHE A 131 -2.96 15.35 6.82
CA PHE A 131 -2.62 16.71 6.40
C PHE A 131 -2.70 16.90 4.88
N LEU A 132 -2.13 16.03 4.07
CA LEU A 132 -2.03 16.23 2.63
C LEU A 132 -3.33 15.92 1.88
N PHE A 133 -4.16 15.02 2.42
CA PHE A 133 -5.33 14.50 1.69
C PHE A 133 -6.66 15.11 2.13
N ILE A 134 -6.81 15.55 3.38
CA ILE A 134 -8.05 16.18 3.81
C ILE A 134 -8.10 17.59 3.22
N LEU A 135 -9.01 17.78 2.25
CA LEU A 135 -9.17 19.06 1.57
C LEU A 135 -9.91 20.07 2.44
N PRO A 136 -9.52 21.36 2.36
CA PRO A 136 -10.25 22.44 3.02
C PRO A 136 -11.57 22.74 2.28
N SER A 137 -12.45 23.53 2.90
CA SER A 137 -13.78 23.84 2.36
C SER A 137 -13.76 24.64 1.06
N ASP A 138 -12.66 25.31 0.74
CA ASP A 138 -12.41 26.05 -0.50
C ASP A 138 -11.73 25.20 -1.60
N GLY A 139 -11.56 23.90 -1.36
CA GLY A 139 -11.10 22.93 -2.37
C GLY A 139 -9.59 22.71 -2.41
N PRO A 140 -9.08 21.97 -3.42
CA PRO A 140 -7.65 21.72 -3.55
C PRO A 140 -6.84 23.00 -3.70
N ASN A 141 -5.68 23.07 -3.04
CA ASN A 141 -4.77 24.21 -3.12
C ASN A 141 -3.30 23.75 -3.17
N TYR A 142 -2.35 24.69 -3.05
CA TYR A 142 -0.92 24.38 -3.13
C TYR A 142 -0.46 23.38 -2.05
N ASP A 143 -0.95 23.54 -0.81
CA ASP A 143 -0.54 22.70 0.32
C ASP A 143 -1.27 21.34 0.32
N LYS A 144 -2.49 21.32 -0.24
CA LYS A 144 -3.39 20.16 -0.29
C LYS A 144 -3.87 19.90 -1.73
N PRO A 145 -2.99 19.47 -2.65
CA PRO A 145 -3.31 19.37 -4.08
C PRO A 145 -3.94 18.04 -4.48
N PHE A 146 -4.15 17.10 -3.55
CA PHE A 146 -4.48 15.71 -3.86
C PHE A 146 -5.97 15.41 -3.72
N PHE A 147 -6.58 14.90 -4.79
CA PHE A 147 -7.95 14.41 -4.82
C PHE A 147 -8.06 13.12 -5.64
N LEU A 148 -9.14 12.37 -5.41
CA LEU A 148 -9.39 11.08 -6.04
C LEU A 148 -9.90 11.25 -7.47
N SER A 149 -9.35 10.46 -8.38
CA SER A 149 -9.81 10.41 -9.77
C SER A 149 -11.22 9.81 -9.87
N PRO A 150 -12.05 10.23 -10.85
CA PRO A 150 -13.34 9.59 -11.13
C PRO A 150 -13.24 8.07 -11.31
N SER A 151 -12.21 7.59 -12.02
CA SER A 151 -11.97 6.15 -12.21
C SER A 151 -11.82 5.34 -10.91
N LEU A 152 -11.31 5.94 -9.82
CA LEU A 152 -11.27 5.27 -8.52
C LEU A 152 -12.64 5.35 -7.84
N MET A 153 -13.31 6.49 -7.93
CA MET A 153 -14.65 6.68 -7.36
C MET A 153 -15.70 5.73 -7.96
N ASP A 154 -15.56 5.44 -9.26
CA ASP A 154 -16.39 4.51 -10.02
C ASP A 154 -16.01 3.05 -9.78
N SER A 155 -14.86 2.79 -9.14
CA SER A 155 -14.45 1.43 -8.80
C SER A 155 -15.06 0.90 -7.51
N PHE A 156 -15.68 1.75 -6.68
CA PHE A 156 -16.40 1.24 -5.51
C PHE A 156 -17.76 0.68 -5.93
N GLU A 157 -18.00 -0.58 -5.61
CA GLU A 157 -19.27 -1.26 -5.89
C GLU A 157 -20.41 -0.74 -4.98
N PRO A 158 -21.68 -0.88 -5.41
CA PRO A 158 -22.83 -0.58 -4.55
C PRO A 158 -22.77 -1.34 -3.22
N GLY A 159 -22.94 -0.62 -2.11
CA GLY A 159 -22.88 -1.18 -0.77
C GLY A 159 -21.47 -1.40 -0.21
N ASP A 160 -20.43 -0.89 -0.87
CA ASP A 160 -19.07 -0.84 -0.30
C ASP A 160 -18.93 0.32 0.69
N ASN A 161 -18.93 0.01 1.99
CA ASN A 161 -18.79 1.03 3.03
C ASN A 161 -17.40 1.67 3.05
N ARG A 162 -16.39 1.15 2.36
CA ARG A 162 -15.09 1.84 2.24
C ARG A 162 -15.23 3.16 1.51
N LYS A 163 -16.14 3.27 0.54
CA LYS A 163 -16.42 4.55 -0.13
C LYS A 163 -16.88 5.58 0.89
N ASN A 164 -17.85 5.22 1.73
CA ASN A 164 -18.41 6.12 2.74
C ASN A 164 -17.44 6.40 3.88
N ALA A 165 -16.72 5.38 4.34
CA ALA A 165 -15.84 5.48 5.50
C ALA A 165 -14.48 6.10 5.16
N TRP A 166 -13.97 5.95 3.95
CA TRP A 166 -12.59 6.33 3.59
C TRP A 166 -12.49 7.40 2.50
N VAL A 167 -13.61 7.95 2.03
CA VAL A 167 -13.62 9.07 1.09
C VAL A 167 -14.41 10.22 1.68
N GLY A 168 -13.79 11.41 1.71
CA GLY A 168 -14.47 12.67 1.98
C GLY A 168 -14.74 13.42 0.68
N SER A 169 -15.54 14.48 0.74
CA SER A 169 -15.76 15.37 -0.41
C SER A 169 -15.89 16.82 0.01
N VAL A 170 -15.49 17.72 -0.88
CA VAL A 170 -15.76 19.16 -0.79
C VAL A 170 -16.38 19.61 -2.11
N THR A 171 -17.42 20.43 -2.02
CA THR A 171 -18.06 21.07 -3.19
C THR A 171 -17.78 22.56 -3.13
N ILE A 172 -17.19 23.09 -4.21
CA ILE A 172 -16.91 24.52 -4.35
C ILE A 172 -17.63 25.05 -5.57
N ASN A 173 -18.04 26.32 -5.51
CA ASN A 173 -18.51 27.02 -6.69
C ASN A 173 -17.33 27.72 -7.36
N ASP A 174 -17.05 27.41 -8.62
CA ASP A 174 -15.92 27.99 -9.37
C ASP A 174 -16.25 29.36 -10.01
N GLY A 175 -17.42 29.92 -9.68
CA GLY A 175 -18.00 31.11 -10.28
C GLY A 175 -19.00 30.81 -11.40
N THR A 176 -19.05 29.58 -11.91
CA THR A 176 -19.99 29.13 -12.94
C THR A 176 -20.78 27.91 -12.49
N ASP A 177 -20.08 26.87 -12.02
CA ASP A 177 -20.64 25.57 -11.67
C ASP A 177 -20.17 25.11 -10.29
N ASP A 178 -20.94 24.21 -9.69
CA ASP A 178 -20.54 23.50 -8.48
C ASP A 178 -19.66 22.31 -8.84
N ILE A 179 -18.40 22.33 -8.40
CA ILE A 179 -17.43 21.26 -8.61
C ILE A 179 -17.23 20.50 -7.32
N THR A 180 -17.44 19.18 -7.36
CA THR A 180 -17.20 18.29 -6.22
C THR A 180 -15.88 17.55 -6.36
N TYR A 181 -14.98 17.75 -5.39
CA TYR A 181 -13.73 17.03 -5.25
C TYR A 181 -13.87 15.96 -4.18
N SER A 182 -13.67 14.69 -4.56
CA SER A 182 -13.56 13.58 -3.61
C SER A 182 -12.10 13.43 -3.17
N TYR A 183 -11.83 13.17 -1.89
CA TYR A 183 -10.47 13.05 -1.37
C TYR A 183 -10.31 11.85 -0.41
N PRO A 184 -9.10 11.28 -0.29
CA PRO A 184 -8.85 10.22 0.68
C PRO A 184 -9.07 10.72 2.10
N ALA A 185 -9.91 10.01 2.84
CA ALA A 185 -10.20 10.28 4.25
C ALA A 185 -10.03 9.00 5.08
N LYS A 186 -9.00 8.19 4.79
CA LYS A 186 -8.62 7.03 5.61
C LYS A 186 -8.12 7.48 6.99
N TYR A 187 -7.29 8.51 6.98
CA TYR A 187 -6.94 9.30 8.15
C TYR A 187 -7.91 10.47 8.25
N LYS A 188 -8.33 10.79 9.46
CA LYS A 188 -9.41 11.73 9.79
C LYS A 188 -8.91 13.00 10.46
N THR A 189 -7.67 13.02 10.91
CA THR A 189 -7.09 14.18 11.59
C THR A 189 -6.19 14.96 10.64
N ASP A 190 -6.62 16.15 10.24
CA ASP A 190 -5.81 17.08 9.44
C ASP A 190 -4.72 17.74 10.30
N TYR A 191 -5.13 18.46 11.35
CA TYR A 191 -4.27 19.16 12.30
C TYR A 191 -4.71 18.83 13.74
N ILE A 192 -3.76 18.77 14.68
CA ILE A 192 -4.08 18.70 16.12
C ILE A 192 -3.96 20.08 16.76
N ASP A 193 -4.89 20.45 17.64
CA ASP A 193 -4.92 21.72 18.38
C ASP A 193 -3.85 21.77 19.50
N GLY A 194 -2.61 21.42 19.17
CA GLY A 194 -1.51 21.28 20.14
C GLY A 194 -1.76 20.25 21.24
N SER A 195 -2.82 19.43 21.13
CA SER A 195 -3.11 18.36 22.08
C SER A 195 -2.09 17.22 21.90
N LYS A 196 -1.66 16.60 23.00
CA LYS A 196 -0.76 15.43 22.96
C LYS A 196 -1.47 14.13 22.62
N ASP A 197 -2.74 14.19 22.22
CA ASP A 197 -3.59 13.03 22.00
C ASP A 197 -3.44 12.55 20.55
N ILE A 198 -2.38 11.77 20.29
CA ILE A 198 -2.14 11.16 18.99
C ILE A 198 -3.13 10.00 18.80
N LYS A 199 -4.02 10.14 17.82
CA LYS A 199 -5.07 9.16 17.54
C LYS A 199 -4.73 8.21 16.40
N GLU A 200 -3.90 8.66 15.48
CA GLU A 200 -3.61 7.97 14.21
C GLU A 200 -2.11 7.85 14.01
N TYR A 201 -1.69 6.73 13.43
CA TYR A 201 -0.30 6.47 13.03
C TYR A 201 -0.24 6.12 11.55
N THR A 202 0.82 6.52 10.86
CA THR A 202 1.03 6.13 9.46
C THR A 202 1.27 4.62 9.38
N ILE A 203 0.27 3.87 8.91
CA ILE A 203 0.30 2.40 8.84
C ILE A 203 1.15 1.95 7.66
N VAL A 204 2.16 1.10 7.90
CA VAL A 204 3.07 0.55 6.89
C VAL A 204 2.64 -0.83 6.39
N PHE A 205 2.22 -1.69 7.33
CA PHE A 205 1.68 -3.02 7.06
C PHE A 205 0.43 -3.22 7.88
N ARG A 206 -0.57 -3.87 7.29
CA ARG A 206 -1.81 -4.27 7.97
C ARG A 206 -2.33 -5.59 7.45
N LEU A 207 -3.20 -6.23 8.24
CA LEU A 207 -3.70 -7.57 8.00
C LEU A 207 -4.35 -7.73 6.62
N ALA A 208 -5.12 -6.75 6.14
CA ALA A 208 -5.79 -6.86 4.84
C ALA A 208 -4.82 -7.08 3.67
N GLU A 209 -3.63 -6.47 3.70
CA GLU A 209 -2.64 -6.70 2.66
C GLU A 209 -2.21 -8.17 2.62
N GLN A 210 -2.11 -8.83 3.79
CA GLN A 210 -1.73 -10.24 3.87
C GLN A 210 -2.81 -11.15 3.29
N TYR A 211 -4.09 -10.84 3.53
CA TYR A 211 -5.21 -11.54 2.88
C TYR A 211 -5.18 -11.35 1.36
N LEU A 212 -4.91 -10.13 0.87
CA LEU A 212 -4.81 -9.86 -0.57
C LEU A 212 -3.61 -10.56 -1.21
N ILE A 213 -2.46 -10.60 -0.53
CA ILE A 213 -1.27 -11.31 -1.00
C ILE A 213 -1.57 -12.82 -1.08
N ARG A 214 -2.20 -13.38 -0.05
CA ARG A 214 -2.54 -14.81 0.00
C ARG A 214 -3.59 -15.18 -1.04
N ALA A 215 -4.61 -14.34 -1.24
CA ALA A 215 -5.61 -14.53 -2.28
C ALA A 215 -4.96 -14.63 -3.67
N GLU A 216 -4.05 -13.70 -3.96
CA GLU A 216 -3.32 -13.72 -5.23
C GLU A 216 -2.42 -14.94 -5.39
N ALA A 217 -1.65 -15.27 -4.36
CA ALA A 217 -0.80 -16.46 -4.35
C ALA A 217 -1.61 -17.75 -4.56
N LYS A 218 -2.77 -17.89 -3.91
CA LYS A 218 -3.67 -19.03 -4.09
C LYS A 218 -4.24 -19.10 -5.50
N ASN A 219 -4.71 -17.97 -6.05
CA ASN A 219 -5.22 -17.92 -7.42
C ASN A 219 -4.15 -18.35 -8.44
N GLU A 220 -2.92 -17.88 -8.26
CA GLU A 220 -1.81 -18.21 -9.15
C GLU A 220 -1.44 -19.70 -9.12
N GLN A 221 -1.65 -20.35 -7.97
CA GLN A 221 -1.53 -21.79 -7.76
C GLN A 221 -2.77 -22.59 -8.18
N GLY A 222 -3.81 -21.95 -8.74
CA GLY A 222 -5.05 -22.60 -9.20
C GLY A 222 -6.11 -22.81 -8.12
N ASN A 223 -5.90 -22.29 -6.91
CA ASN A 223 -6.85 -22.35 -5.81
C ASN A 223 -7.75 -21.10 -5.79
N THR A 224 -8.64 -20.98 -6.79
CA THR A 224 -9.61 -19.87 -6.89
C THR A 224 -10.61 -19.87 -5.73
N GLY A 225 -10.99 -21.05 -5.21
CA GLY A 225 -11.86 -21.15 -4.04
C GLY A 225 -11.25 -20.50 -2.79
N GLY A 226 -10.01 -20.84 -2.47
CA GLY A 226 -9.30 -20.25 -1.32
C GLY A 226 -8.96 -18.76 -1.53
N ALA A 227 -8.81 -18.31 -2.78
CA ALA A 227 -8.68 -16.89 -3.09
C ALA A 227 -10.00 -16.13 -2.82
N ALA A 228 -11.14 -16.69 -3.23
CA ALA A 228 -12.46 -16.13 -2.95
C ALA A 228 -12.72 -16.03 -1.44
N GLU A 229 -12.31 -17.03 -0.65
CA GLU A 229 -12.42 -17.00 0.82
C GLU A 229 -11.67 -15.81 1.43
N ASP A 230 -10.41 -15.59 1.03
CA ASP A 230 -9.58 -14.49 1.54
C ASP A 230 -10.16 -13.12 1.16
N LEU A 231 -10.67 -12.97 -0.08
CA LEU A 231 -11.34 -11.73 -0.52
C LEU A 231 -12.67 -11.51 0.20
N ASN A 232 -13.46 -12.57 0.40
CA ASN A 232 -14.74 -12.48 1.08
C ASN A 232 -14.58 -12.12 2.56
N ALA A 233 -13.46 -12.46 3.20
CA ALA A 233 -13.16 -11.98 4.55
C ALA A 233 -13.07 -10.45 4.61
N LEU A 234 -12.47 -9.81 3.60
CA LEU A 234 -12.39 -8.35 3.46
C LEU A 234 -13.75 -7.75 3.10
N ARG A 235 -14.44 -8.33 2.13
CA ARG A 235 -15.76 -7.85 1.70
C ARG A 235 -16.76 -7.93 2.85
N ASN A 236 -16.72 -8.96 3.69
CA ASN A 236 -17.60 -9.08 4.86
C ASN A 236 -17.39 -7.96 5.88
N ARG A 237 -16.14 -7.49 6.09
CA ARG A 237 -15.88 -6.31 6.94
C ARG A 237 -16.44 -5.04 6.33
N SER A 238 -16.36 -4.90 5.00
CA SER A 238 -16.68 -3.67 4.27
C SER A 238 -18.12 -3.60 3.76
N ARG A 239 -18.91 -4.66 3.92
CA ARG A 239 -20.28 -4.77 3.42
C ARG A 239 -21.24 -3.88 4.22
N ALA A 240 -22.07 -3.12 3.53
CA ALA A 240 -23.19 -2.41 4.15
C ALA A 240 -24.34 -3.34 4.53
N ASP A 241 -25.21 -2.88 5.42
CA ASP A 241 -26.48 -3.55 5.67
C ASP A 241 -27.36 -3.52 4.42
N MET A 242 -28.19 -4.56 4.26
CA MET A 242 -29.17 -4.64 3.19
C MET A 242 -30.22 -3.53 3.34
N THR A 243 -30.53 -2.82 2.25
CA THR A 243 -31.62 -1.84 2.22
C THR A 243 -32.63 -2.21 1.14
N PHE A 244 -33.75 -1.49 1.07
CA PHE A 244 -34.73 -1.68 -0.01
C PHE A 244 -34.10 -1.43 -1.39
N ASP A 245 -33.26 -0.39 -1.51
CA ASP A 245 -32.61 0.01 -2.76
C ASP A 245 -31.38 -0.86 -3.09
N VAL A 246 -30.74 -1.45 -2.07
CA VAL A 246 -29.55 -2.29 -2.22
C VAL A 246 -29.77 -3.63 -1.51
N GLN A 247 -30.38 -4.57 -2.25
CA GLN A 247 -30.75 -5.89 -1.71
C GLN A 247 -29.56 -6.87 -1.58
N ASN A 248 -28.44 -6.60 -2.24
CA ASN A 248 -27.23 -7.42 -2.14
C ASN A 248 -25.97 -6.53 -2.15
N PRO A 249 -25.74 -5.77 -1.06
CA PRO A 249 -24.62 -4.84 -0.97
C PRO A 249 -23.30 -5.60 -1.04
N LEU A 250 -22.33 -5.12 -1.84
CA LEU A 250 -20.97 -5.65 -1.98
C LEU A 250 -20.93 -7.20 -2.04
N PRO A 251 -21.55 -7.86 -3.04
CA PRO A 251 -21.82 -9.31 -3.07
C PRO A 251 -20.59 -10.17 -2.81
N ALA A 252 -20.75 -11.39 -2.29
CA ALA A 252 -19.62 -12.31 -2.16
C ALA A 252 -19.01 -12.66 -3.53
N ILE A 253 -17.69 -12.77 -3.58
CA ILE A 253 -16.95 -13.29 -4.74
C ILE A 253 -17.22 -14.78 -4.88
N SER A 254 -17.57 -15.20 -6.10
CA SER A 254 -17.78 -16.60 -6.44
C SER A 254 -16.47 -17.39 -6.38
N SER A 255 -16.51 -18.57 -5.78
CA SER A 255 -15.41 -19.54 -5.79
C SER A 255 -15.22 -20.24 -7.14
N THR A 256 -16.18 -20.08 -8.08
CA THR A 256 -16.16 -20.75 -9.39
C THR A 256 -15.59 -19.90 -10.52
N LEU A 257 -15.08 -18.71 -10.21
CA LEU A 257 -14.40 -17.88 -11.21
C LEU A 257 -13.19 -18.63 -11.79
N SER A 258 -12.93 -18.41 -13.08
CA SER A 258 -11.66 -18.82 -13.68
C SER A 258 -10.50 -18.04 -13.06
N LYS A 259 -9.28 -18.55 -13.24
CA LYS A 259 -8.05 -17.89 -12.76
C LYS A 259 -7.94 -16.44 -13.23
N ASP A 260 -8.23 -16.17 -14.50
CA ASP A 260 -8.13 -14.82 -15.07
C ASP A 260 -9.19 -13.88 -14.51
N GLN A 261 -10.44 -14.34 -14.41
CA GLN A 261 -11.52 -13.57 -13.76
C GLN A 261 -11.20 -13.27 -12.29
N MET A 262 -10.63 -14.24 -11.57
CA MET A 262 -10.22 -14.06 -10.18
C MET A 262 -9.03 -13.08 -10.08
N SER A 263 -8.09 -13.09 -11.02
CA SER A 263 -7.01 -12.10 -11.08
C SER A 263 -7.53 -10.68 -11.23
N ASP A 264 -8.54 -10.45 -12.08
CA ASP A 264 -9.18 -9.14 -12.24
C ASP A 264 -9.87 -8.69 -10.95
N VAL A 265 -10.60 -9.62 -10.29
CA VAL A 265 -11.23 -9.37 -8.99
C VAL A 265 -10.20 -9.03 -7.92
N ILE A 266 -9.10 -9.76 -7.83
CA ILE A 266 -8.03 -9.48 -6.86
C ILE A 266 -7.45 -8.08 -7.10
N MET A 267 -7.16 -7.72 -8.35
CA MET A 267 -6.61 -6.40 -8.68
C MET A 267 -7.60 -5.27 -8.39
N HIS A 268 -8.90 -5.53 -8.56
CA HIS A 268 -9.97 -4.63 -8.15
C HIS A 268 -10.01 -4.47 -6.64
N GLU A 269 -10.10 -5.57 -5.88
CA GLU A 269 -10.17 -5.54 -4.42
C GLU A 269 -8.94 -4.86 -3.81
N ARG A 270 -7.74 -5.14 -4.34
CA ARG A 270 -6.50 -4.44 -3.97
C ARG A 270 -6.59 -2.94 -4.20
N ARG A 271 -7.21 -2.50 -5.30
CA ARG A 271 -7.36 -1.08 -5.63
C ARG A 271 -8.26 -0.35 -4.64
N VAL A 272 -9.43 -0.91 -4.31
CA VAL A 272 -10.40 -0.27 -3.40
C VAL A 272 -10.00 -0.43 -1.93
N GLU A 273 -9.27 -1.49 -1.58
CA GLU A 273 -8.78 -1.70 -0.22
C GLU A 273 -7.54 -0.84 0.07
N LEU A 274 -6.56 -0.80 -0.84
CA LEU A 274 -5.23 -0.20 -0.62
C LEU A 274 -5.02 1.16 -1.32
N PHE A 275 -6.07 1.82 -1.81
CA PHE A 275 -5.89 3.16 -2.40
C PHE A 275 -5.24 4.11 -1.39
N THR A 276 -4.35 4.98 -1.90
CA THR A 276 -3.54 5.93 -1.12
C THR A 276 -2.72 5.32 0.01
N GLU A 277 -2.39 4.03 -0.06
CA GLU A 277 -1.47 3.36 0.87
C GLU A 277 -0.18 2.95 0.13
N TRP A 278 0.95 3.55 0.49
CA TRP A 278 2.31 3.18 0.05
C TRP A 278 2.52 2.97 -1.46
N GLY A 279 1.67 3.55 -2.30
CA GLY A 279 1.74 3.41 -3.76
C GLY A 279 1.39 2.01 -4.28
N HIS A 280 0.63 1.19 -3.53
CA HIS A 280 0.28 -0.18 -3.94
C HIS A 280 -0.27 -0.27 -5.36
N ARG A 281 -1.15 0.66 -5.76
CA ARG A 281 -1.70 0.69 -7.13
C ARG A 281 -0.62 0.77 -8.21
N TRP A 282 0.43 1.56 -8.00
CA TRP A 282 1.54 1.65 -8.96
C TRP A 282 2.29 0.33 -9.04
N PHE A 283 2.62 -0.28 -7.89
CA PHE A 283 3.33 -1.56 -7.87
C PHE A 283 2.51 -2.71 -8.45
N ASP A 284 1.19 -2.70 -8.26
CA ASP A 284 0.26 -3.66 -8.86
C ASP A 284 0.16 -3.51 -10.38
N LEU A 285 0.10 -2.28 -10.88
CA LEU A 285 0.16 -2.04 -12.32
C LEU A 285 1.49 -2.50 -12.90
N LYS A 286 2.62 -2.17 -12.26
CA LYS A 286 3.95 -2.53 -12.75
C LYS A 286 4.21 -4.02 -12.92
N ARG A 287 3.52 -4.86 -12.16
CA ARG A 287 3.62 -6.32 -12.23
C ARG A 287 2.49 -6.95 -13.06
N SER A 288 1.56 -6.14 -13.55
CA SER A 288 0.43 -6.52 -14.39
C SER A 288 0.69 -6.16 -15.86
N PRO A 289 0.14 -6.91 -16.83
CA PRO A 289 0.18 -6.52 -18.24
C PRO A 289 -0.61 -5.24 -18.56
N THR A 290 -1.37 -4.71 -17.60
CA THR A 290 -2.27 -3.55 -17.80
C THR A 290 -1.61 -2.19 -17.61
N LEU A 291 -0.33 -2.13 -17.21
CA LEU A 291 0.37 -0.87 -16.92
C LEU A 291 0.23 0.17 -18.03
N ASP A 292 0.62 -0.18 -19.26
CA ASP A 292 0.67 0.78 -20.37
C ASP A 292 -0.73 1.26 -20.75
N ALA A 293 -1.72 0.36 -20.76
CA ALA A 293 -3.11 0.68 -21.05
C ALA A 293 -3.73 1.64 -20.02
N VAL A 294 -3.34 1.52 -18.74
CA VAL A 294 -3.81 2.41 -17.67
C VAL A 294 -3.05 3.73 -17.65
N MET A 295 -1.72 3.69 -17.84
CA MET A 295 -0.87 4.87 -17.70
C MET A 295 -0.95 5.81 -18.91
N ALA A 296 -1.18 5.31 -20.12
CA ALA A 296 -1.35 6.15 -21.30
C ALA A 296 -2.44 7.24 -21.13
N PRO A 297 -3.71 6.90 -20.84
CA PRO A 297 -4.75 7.90 -20.62
C PRO A 297 -4.52 8.71 -19.33
N ALA A 298 -4.07 8.08 -18.23
CA ALA A 298 -3.82 8.79 -16.97
C ALA A 298 -2.73 9.87 -17.09
N THR A 299 -1.71 9.63 -17.91
CA THR A 299 -0.63 10.60 -18.17
C THR A 299 -1.12 11.72 -19.10
N ALA A 300 -1.94 11.40 -20.10
CA ALA A 300 -2.51 12.38 -21.03
C ALA A 300 -3.40 13.41 -20.33
N ILE A 301 -4.22 12.99 -19.35
CA ILE A 301 -5.04 13.89 -18.52
C ILE A 301 -4.19 14.94 -17.79
N LYS A 302 -2.94 14.61 -17.48
CA LYS A 302 -1.98 15.50 -16.81
C LYS A 302 -1.09 16.28 -17.78
N GLY A 303 -1.42 16.28 -19.08
CA GLY A 303 -0.66 16.96 -20.14
C GLY A 303 0.66 16.27 -20.52
N GLY A 304 0.87 15.02 -20.08
CA GLY A 304 2.08 14.26 -20.40
C GLY A 304 1.87 13.21 -21.50
N ILE A 305 2.99 12.65 -21.97
CA ILE A 305 2.99 11.48 -22.87
C ILE A 305 3.59 10.30 -22.12
N TRP A 306 2.86 9.18 -22.08
CA TRP A 306 3.37 7.93 -21.51
C TRP A 306 4.38 7.26 -22.45
N ALA A 307 5.43 6.69 -21.88
CA ALA A 307 6.36 5.82 -22.56
C ALA A 307 6.73 4.69 -21.61
N ASN A 308 6.86 3.46 -22.13
CA ASN A 308 7.05 2.26 -21.31
C ASN A 308 8.26 2.34 -20.36
N TYR A 309 9.35 3.01 -20.77
CA TYR A 309 10.53 3.17 -19.92
C TYR A 309 10.27 4.01 -18.67
N LYS A 310 9.21 4.83 -18.64
CA LYS A 310 8.75 5.58 -17.45
C LYS A 310 8.13 4.70 -16.38
N ALA A 311 8.01 3.40 -16.64
CA ALA A 311 7.78 2.41 -15.60
C ALA A 311 8.91 2.39 -14.56
N LEU A 312 10.13 2.78 -14.94
CA LEU A 312 11.23 3.04 -14.02
C LEU A 312 11.40 4.54 -13.81
N TYR A 313 11.73 4.95 -12.58
CA TYR A 313 12.08 6.33 -12.32
C TYR A 313 13.44 6.67 -12.93
N PRO A 314 13.67 7.92 -13.37
CA PRO A 314 15.00 8.34 -13.75
C PRO A 314 15.92 8.28 -12.53
N ILE A 315 17.18 7.91 -12.75
CA ILE A 315 18.22 8.07 -11.75
C ILE A 315 18.51 9.58 -11.60
N PRO A 316 18.57 10.14 -10.38
CA PRO A 316 18.90 11.53 -10.17
C PRO A 316 20.25 11.90 -10.81
N LEU A 317 20.31 13.03 -11.52
CA LEU A 317 21.54 13.49 -12.16
C LEU A 317 22.67 13.70 -11.14
N SER A 318 22.35 14.18 -9.93
CA SER A 318 23.32 14.32 -8.85
C SER A 318 24.04 13.01 -8.52
N ASP A 319 23.33 11.88 -8.52
CA ASP A 319 23.90 10.59 -8.16
C ASP A 319 24.83 10.08 -9.27
N ILE A 320 24.46 10.30 -10.54
CA ILE A 320 25.30 9.98 -11.70
C ILE A 320 26.58 10.81 -11.70
N LEU A 321 26.49 12.11 -11.38
CA LEU A 321 27.65 13.01 -11.34
C LEU A 321 28.60 12.66 -10.19
N LEU A 322 28.07 12.25 -9.04
CA LEU A 322 28.88 11.87 -7.87
C LEU A 322 29.52 10.48 -8.03
N ASN A 323 28.88 9.57 -8.74
CA ASN A 323 29.39 8.23 -8.97
C ASN A 323 29.22 7.84 -10.45
N PRO A 324 30.28 8.03 -11.27
CA PRO A 324 30.25 7.72 -12.70
C PRO A 324 30.01 6.24 -13.04
N ALA A 325 30.07 5.33 -12.07
CA ALA A 325 29.68 3.92 -12.26
C ALA A 325 28.15 3.73 -12.28
N ILE A 326 27.37 4.76 -11.94
CA ILE A 326 25.91 4.77 -12.01
C ILE A 326 25.49 5.32 -13.37
N THR A 327 24.81 4.48 -14.17
CA THR A 327 24.24 4.88 -15.45
C THR A 327 22.73 5.09 -15.35
N GLN A 328 22.20 5.94 -16.20
CA GLN A 328 20.76 6.18 -16.31
C GLN A 328 19.99 4.91 -16.72
N ASN A 329 18.69 4.87 -16.41
CA ASN A 329 17.76 3.88 -16.92
C ASN A 329 17.54 4.05 -18.43
N PRO A 330 17.47 2.95 -19.21
CA PRO A 330 17.23 3.03 -20.65
C PRO A 330 16.00 3.89 -20.99
N GLY A 331 16.10 4.73 -22.01
CA GLY A 331 15.02 5.62 -22.47
C GLY A 331 15.02 7.02 -21.85
N TYR A 332 15.72 7.24 -20.74
CA TYR A 332 15.98 8.58 -20.21
C TYR A 332 17.28 9.15 -20.78
N SER A 333 17.30 10.47 -20.99
CA SER A 333 18.53 11.20 -21.33
C SER A 333 19.48 11.26 -20.13
N ASN A 334 20.78 11.27 -20.42
CA ASN A 334 21.82 11.65 -19.44
C ASN A 334 21.90 13.17 -19.31
#